data_AF-A0A3R7PYA1-F1
#
_entry.id   AF-A0A3R7PYA1-F1
#
_cell.length_a   1.000
_cell.length_b   1.000
_cell.length_c   1.000
_cell.angle_alpha   90.00
_cell.angle_beta   90.00
_cell.angle_gamma   90.00
#
_symmetry.space_group_name_H-M   'P 1'
#
loop_
_entity.id
_entity.type
_entity.pdbx_description
1 polymer ?
#
loop_
_entity_poly.entity_id
_entity_poly.type
_entity_poly.pdbx_seq_one_letter_code
_entity_poly.pdbx_strand_id
1 'polypeptide(L)'
;MLIISWNVAGWSSTSKAIREDFGSIACFLQRTQADIICLQEVKGSWAKLEADPSGMGASDGGGALAVDGWESFWAFSGKAQRGFNGVATFVRKGLTWWCDSRPFTEEELNDEGRVIVTCHSAFVVVNTYVVNGRNGRRMAFKMRFMASLKTLLIQLREQTGKAIILLGDLNQTYRAEDACWSLRRLSLPALRELARVSQAAGEDKKEAWAQQFPWLPLPTLQRLEAFIAEQASLMILAEDANAGLSGTNKAVSVDSGALLDVVKDGDEDGGNGSVGGNLALTLLAQRIRQREEQRKRSRGAGPLATLGELCDAGLQSLSVDSLLRRQPLTHNREIFALTRYCGLPPHADVSVQFMKGLLEELRLCDTFLVTSPRATQERGREEEAQTAMLCPYTCWDQSRNRRQRNEGTRIDYILIDEALLPALVPCRMTENNAGPPMPSVDEAKASSAAGSEAAPAFFDEFDGRSAILGVRRATAAGLYPAAPFDGSGLPPLNVEAREVQFRGLPSTGLFVTPPQYSDHCGVCACFDGIALAVRPGKVEERHRCQYRPPVGLHAFFVKRARGGDAAGLTEAATAVSTATGGEEGTKPQVRRLEAKREEAVQAIEISDDSS
;
A
#
# COMPACT_ATOMS: atom_id res chain seq x y z
N MET A 1 -16.54 5.13 -14.69
CA MET A 1 -15.57 5.93 -13.90
C MET A 1 -14.45 5.02 -13.41
N LEU A 2 -13.20 5.49 -13.39
CA LEU A 2 -12.04 4.72 -12.90
C LEU A 2 -11.27 5.50 -11.82
N ILE A 3 -10.98 4.83 -10.70
CA ILE A 3 -10.12 5.34 -9.62
C ILE A 3 -8.87 4.47 -9.55
N ILE A 4 -7.69 5.09 -9.44
CA ILE A 4 -6.41 4.42 -9.21
C ILE A 4 -5.83 4.89 -7.87
N SER A 5 -5.33 3.95 -7.08
CA SER A 5 -4.48 4.24 -5.92
C SER A 5 -3.09 3.65 -6.13
N TRP A 6 -2.03 4.41 -5.86
CA TRP A 6 -0.67 3.99 -6.12
C TRP A 6 0.34 4.64 -5.17
N ASN A 7 0.98 3.83 -4.31
CA ASN A 7 2.17 4.28 -3.60
C ASN A 7 3.31 4.39 -4.62
N VAL A 8 3.87 5.59 -4.78
CA VAL A 8 4.90 5.87 -5.79
C VAL A 8 6.32 5.81 -5.21
N ALA A 9 6.45 5.58 -3.91
CA ALA A 9 7.73 5.56 -3.18
C ALA A 9 8.64 6.79 -3.40
N GLY A 10 8.13 7.88 -3.98
CA GLY A 10 8.84 9.12 -4.29
C GLY A 10 8.42 9.73 -5.62
N TRP A 11 7.40 10.58 -5.60
CA TRP A 11 6.77 11.11 -6.82
C TRP A 11 7.72 11.91 -7.73
N SER A 12 8.69 12.67 -7.19
CA SER A 12 9.64 13.41 -8.04
C SER A 12 10.44 12.50 -8.98
N SER A 13 10.85 11.32 -8.50
CA SER A 13 11.60 10.35 -9.30
C SER A 13 10.69 9.71 -10.34
N THR A 14 9.51 9.27 -9.91
CA THR A 14 8.50 8.63 -10.76
C THR A 14 8.01 9.57 -11.86
N SER A 15 7.68 10.82 -11.53
CA SER A 15 7.25 11.85 -12.50
C SER A 15 8.34 12.25 -13.49
N LYS A 16 9.62 12.20 -13.10
CA LYS A 16 10.73 12.36 -14.03
C LYS A 16 10.74 11.20 -15.04
N ALA A 17 10.72 9.95 -14.58
CA ALA A 17 10.69 8.77 -15.45
C ALA A 17 9.47 8.78 -16.39
N ILE A 18 8.29 9.14 -15.86
CA ILE A 18 7.06 9.27 -16.66
C ILE A 18 7.23 10.31 -17.78
N ARG A 19 7.87 11.44 -17.53
CA ARG A 19 8.11 12.45 -18.59
C ARG A 19 9.12 11.97 -19.62
N GLU A 20 10.16 11.27 -19.21
CA GLU A 20 11.12 10.67 -20.13
C GLU A 20 10.45 9.61 -21.03
N ASP A 21 9.49 8.86 -20.48
CA ASP A 21 8.79 7.79 -21.19
C ASP A 21 7.62 8.27 -22.06
N PHE A 22 6.86 9.27 -21.61
CA PHE A 22 5.59 9.69 -22.22
C PHE A 22 5.54 11.16 -22.64
N GLY A 23 6.62 11.91 -22.45
CA GLY A 23 6.74 13.34 -22.77
C GLY A 23 6.12 14.28 -21.73
N SER A 24 5.01 13.91 -21.10
CA SER A 24 4.33 14.71 -20.08
C SER A 24 3.58 13.85 -19.06
N ILE A 25 3.32 14.43 -17.88
CA ILE A 25 2.45 13.83 -16.87
C ILE A 25 1.02 13.76 -17.39
N ALA A 26 0.52 14.81 -18.05
CA ALA A 26 -0.81 14.83 -18.66
C ALA A 26 -1.03 13.66 -19.61
N CYS A 27 -0.06 13.36 -20.48
CA CYS A 27 -0.11 12.24 -21.42
C CYS A 27 -0.24 10.89 -20.69
N PHE A 28 0.57 10.69 -19.64
CA PHE A 28 0.48 9.49 -18.81
C PHE A 28 -0.88 9.36 -18.12
N LEU A 29 -1.35 10.41 -17.43
CA LEU A 29 -2.64 10.36 -16.73
C LEU A 29 -3.80 10.11 -17.71
N GLN A 30 -3.76 10.70 -18.90
CA GLN A 30 -4.78 10.47 -19.94
C GLN A 30 -4.80 9.02 -20.41
N ARG A 31 -3.63 8.38 -20.58
CA ARG A 31 -3.50 6.98 -21.00
C ARG A 31 -4.04 5.98 -19.96
N THR A 32 -4.02 6.33 -18.68
CA THR A 32 -4.67 5.49 -17.65
C THR A 32 -6.19 5.45 -17.78
N GLN A 33 -6.79 6.42 -18.46
CA GLN A 33 -8.24 6.65 -18.53
C GLN A 33 -8.91 6.89 -17.17
N ALA A 34 -8.13 7.12 -16.11
CA ALA A 34 -8.64 7.39 -14.78
C ALA A 34 -9.39 8.73 -14.71
N ASP A 35 -10.28 8.83 -13.73
CA ASP A 35 -10.93 10.08 -13.33
C ASP A 35 -10.29 10.65 -12.07
N ILE A 36 -9.81 9.75 -11.19
CA ILE A 36 -9.15 10.06 -9.92
C ILE A 36 -7.92 9.16 -9.78
N ILE A 37 -6.77 9.74 -9.48
CA ILE A 37 -5.52 9.03 -9.19
C ILE A 37 -5.00 9.53 -7.84
N CYS A 38 -4.89 8.61 -6.88
CA CYS A 38 -4.45 8.86 -5.53
C CYS A 38 -3.05 8.29 -5.33
N LEU A 39 -2.10 9.14 -4.95
CA LEU A 39 -0.70 8.80 -4.77
C LEU A 39 -0.32 8.84 -3.29
N GLN A 40 0.47 7.86 -2.86
CA GLN A 40 1.09 7.80 -1.53
C GLN A 40 2.62 7.88 -1.62
N GLU A 41 3.27 8.29 -0.53
CA GLU A 41 4.70 8.56 -0.47
C GLU A 41 5.23 9.53 -1.53
N VAL A 42 4.53 10.65 -1.74
CA VAL A 42 4.97 11.64 -2.73
C VAL A 42 6.30 12.32 -2.36
N LYS A 43 6.71 12.29 -1.08
CA LYS A 43 8.00 12.74 -0.54
C LYS A 43 8.35 14.18 -0.94
N GLY A 44 7.46 15.10 -0.57
CA GLY A 44 7.52 16.52 -0.95
C GLY A 44 7.35 17.50 0.20
N SER A 45 7.30 18.78 -0.15
CA SER A 45 6.88 19.86 0.76
C SER A 45 6.26 21.01 -0.04
N TRP A 46 5.44 21.83 0.61
CA TRP A 46 4.84 23.01 -0.02
C TRP A 46 5.88 23.94 -0.66
N ALA A 47 6.97 24.25 0.05
CA ALA A 47 8.03 25.09 -0.48
C ALA A 47 8.69 24.49 -1.74
N LYS A 48 8.83 23.16 -1.82
CA LYS A 48 9.38 22.49 -3.00
C LYS A 48 8.38 22.53 -4.16
N LEU A 49 7.10 22.30 -3.88
CA LEU A 49 6.03 22.37 -4.86
C LEU A 49 5.85 23.79 -5.43
N GLU A 50 6.01 24.82 -4.62
CA GLU A 50 5.94 26.23 -5.06
C GLU A 50 7.18 26.64 -5.86
N ALA A 51 8.37 26.21 -5.43
CA ALA A 51 9.63 26.57 -6.09
C ALA A 51 9.86 25.81 -7.40
N ASP A 52 9.48 24.53 -7.45
CA ASP A 52 9.66 23.64 -8.59
C ASP A 52 8.46 22.69 -8.76
N PRO A 53 7.30 23.22 -9.21
CA PRO A 53 6.11 22.41 -9.45
C PRO A 53 6.32 21.40 -10.59
N SER A 54 7.24 21.68 -11.52
CA SER A 54 7.60 20.75 -12.59
C SER A 54 8.36 19.55 -12.01
N GLY A 55 9.41 19.74 -11.22
CA GLY A 55 10.13 18.64 -10.55
C GLY A 55 9.30 17.92 -9.48
N MET A 56 8.23 18.55 -8.98
CA MET A 56 7.21 17.90 -8.15
C MET A 56 6.09 17.22 -8.95
N GLY A 57 6.15 17.24 -10.28
CA GLY A 57 5.17 16.58 -11.15
C GLY A 57 3.75 17.15 -11.05
N ALA A 58 3.61 18.41 -10.61
CA ALA A 58 2.34 19.13 -10.54
C ALA A 58 2.08 20.04 -11.76
N SER A 59 3.07 20.15 -12.65
CA SER A 59 3.07 21.02 -13.84
C SER A 59 3.86 20.37 -14.99
N ASP A 60 3.36 20.47 -16.22
CA ASP A 60 4.08 20.07 -17.44
C ASP A 60 4.72 21.26 -18.20
N GLY A 61 4.39 22.51 -17.85
CA GLY A 61 4.72 23.71 -18.66
C GLY A 61 5.45 24.83 -17.93
N GLY A 62 6.63 24.54 -17.35
CA GLY A 62 7.56 25.60 -16.90
C GLY A 62 7.11 26.46 -15.70
N GLY A 63 6.43 25.87 -14.71
CA GLY A 63 6.15 26.54 -13.43
C GLY A 63 4.83 27.29 -13.33
N ALA A 64 4.19 27.61 -14.47
CA ALA A 64 3.02 28.50 -14.52
C ALA A 64 1.70 27.80 -14.88
N LEU A 65 1.69 26.49 -15.13
CA LEU A 65 0.50 25.73 -15.54
C LEU A 65 0.34 24.44 -14.73
N ALA A 66 -0.88 24.12 -14.31
CA ALA A 66 -1.19 22.80 -13.78
C ALA A 66 -1.10 21.75 -14.90
N VAL A 67 -1.06 20.47 -14.52
CA VAL A 67 -1.19 19.37 -15.50
C VAL A 67 -2.50 19.53 -16.28
N ASP A 68 -2.41 19.57 -17.61
CA ASP A 68 -3.55 19.94 -18.45
C ASP A 68 -4.73 18.97 -18.27
N GLY A 69 -5.94 19.51 -18.11
CA GLY A 69 -7.15 18.72 -17.81
C GLY A 69 -7.28 18.18 -16.37
N TRP A 70 -6.30 18.42 -15.50
CA TRP A 70 -6.26 17.88 -14.13
C TRP A 70 -6.15 18.97 -13.05
N GLU A 71 -6.69 18.66 -11.88
CA GLU A 71 -6.43 19.36 -10.62
C GLU A 71 -5.67 18.43 -9.69
N SER A 72 -4.76 18.98 -8.87
CA SER A 72 -4.02 18.19 -7.88
C SER A 72 -4.14 18.76 -6.48
N PHE A 73 -4.30 17.86 -5.53
CA PHE A 73 -4.49 18.14 -4.11
C PHE A 73 -3.39 17.43 -3.33
N TRP A 74 -2.77 18.10 -2.35
CA TRP A 74 -1.55 17.65 -1.69
C TRP A 74 -1.66 17.78 -0.17
N ALA A 75 -1.16 16.77 0.53
CA ALA A 75 -0.84 16.84 1.95
C ALA A 75 0.62 16.45 2.12
N PHE A 76 1.41 17.31 2.78
CA PHE A 76 2.84 17.09 3.01
C PHE A 76 3.13 17.06 4.50
N SER A 77 4.15 16.30 4.89
CA SER A 77 4.66 16.33 6.26
C SER A 77 5.16 17.72 6.65
N GLY A 78 4.89 18.07 7.91
CA GLY A 78 5.42 19.25 8.60
C GLY A 78 6.92 19.16 8.87
N LYS A 79 7.44 20.11 9.66
CA LYS A 79 8.89 20.32 9.84
C LYS A 79 9.65 19.09 10.37
N ALA A 80 9.04 18.31 11.28
CA ALA A 80 9.70 17.18 11.94
C ALA A 80 9.95 15.95 11.02
N GLN A 81 9.17 15.81 9.94
CA GLN A 81 9.31 14.73 8.95
C GLN A 81 9.34 15.32 7.52
N ARG A 82 9.88 16.54 7.36
CA ARG A 82 9.81 17.28 6.09
C ARG A 82 10.42 16.48 4.94
N GLY A 83 9.68 16.33 3.85
CA GLY A 83 10.14 15.57 2.68
C GLY A 83 10.05 14.05 2.85
N PHE A 84 9.58 13.57 4.00
CA PHE A 84 9.28 12.17 4.29
C PHE A 84 7.74 12.01 4.26
N ASN A 85 7.18 10.91 3.72
CA ASN A 85 5.72 10.71 3.53
C ASN A 85 5.05 11.67 2.52
N GLY A 86 3.78 12.01 2.76
CA GLY A 86 2.93 12.85 1.91
C GLY A 86 2.03 12.04 0.99
N VAL A 87 0.86 12.59 0.69
CA VAL A 87 -0.10 12.05 -0.28
C VAL A 87 -0.50 13.12 -1.29
N ALA A 88 -0.90 12.69 -2.49
CA ALA A 88 -1.47 13.57 -3.50
C ALA A 88 -2.67 12.93 -4.19
N THR A 89 -3.58 13.74 -4.70
CA THR A 89 -4.73 13.25 -5.47
C THR A 89 -4.90 14.11 -6.70
N PHE A 90 -4.80 13.47 -7.87
CA PHE A 90 -5.07 14.05 -9.17
C PHE A 90 -6.51 13.72 -9.54
N VAL A 91 -7.28 14.73 -9.91
CA VAL A 91 -8.69 14.57 -10.31
C VAL A 91 -8.92 15.31 -11.61
N ARG A 92 -9.73 14.75 -12.53
CA ARG A 92 -10.17 15.50 -13.71
C ARG A 92 -10.76 16.84 -13.28
N LYS A 93 -10.37 17.89 -13.98
CA LYS A 93 -10.70 19.27 -13.62
C LYS A 93 -12.20 19.45 -13.47
N GLY A 94 -12.62 20.00 -12.33
CA GLY A 94 -14.02 20.32 -12.05
C GLY A 94 -14.77 19.26 -11.22
N LEU A 95 -14.21 18.08 -10.96
CA LEU A 95 -14.97 17.00 -10.29
C LEU A 95 -14.85 16.99 -8.76
N THR A 96 -13.91 17.75 -8.17
CA THR A 96 -13.77 17.89 -6.71
C THR A 96 -14.59 19.07 -6.21
N TRP A 97 -15.55 18.82 -5.33
CA TRP A 97 -16.42 19.84 -4.74
C TRP A 97 -15.75 20.54 -3.54
N TRP A 98 -15.16 19.75 -2.63
CA TRP A 98 -14.36 20.26 -1.53
C TRP A 98 -13.20 19.31 -1.18
N CYS A 99 -12.17 19.83 -0.50
CA CYS A 99 -11.03 19.03 -0.05
C CYS A 99 -10.47 19.45 1.31
N ASP A 100 -9.79 18.50 1.97
CA ASP A 100 -9.17 18.68 3.28
C ASP A 100 -7.86 17.85 3.42
N SER A 101 -6.78 18.48 3.91
CA SER A 101 -5.45 17.89 4.12
C SER A 101 -5.10 17.72 5.59
N ARG A 102 -5.97 18.18 6.50
CA ARG A 102 -5.81 18.05 7.95
C ARG A 102 -7.13 17.56 8.59
N PRO A 103 -7.63 16.38 8.19
CA PRO A 103 -8.98 15.96 8.55
C PRO A 103 -9.12 15.42 9.98
N PHE A 104 -8.02 15.13 10.69
CA PHE A 104 -8.10 14.63 12.06
C PHE A 104 -8.29 15.75 13.07
N THR A 105 -9.04 15.47 14.14
CA THR A 105 -9.15 16.35 15.30
C THR A 105 -7.84 16.44 16.07
N GLU A 106 -7.08 15.33 16.14
CA GLU A 106 -5.76 15.29 16.75
C GLU A 106 -4.69 15.83 15.80
N GLU A 107 -4.25 17.07 16.04
CA GLU A 107 -3.44 17.82 15.08
C GLU A 107 -2.08 17.17 14.76
N GLU A 108 -1.49 16.47 15.73
CA GLU A 108 -0.23 15.73 15.53
C GLU A 108 -0.35 14.58 14.52
N LEU A 109 -1.54 14.02 14.32
CA LEU A 109 -1.77 12.97 13.32
C LEU A 109 -1.82 13.55 11.90
N ASN A 110 -2.19 14.83 11.76
CA ASN A 110 -2.18 15.56 10.49
C ASN A 110 -0.77 15.95 10.04
N ASP A 111 0.17 16.08 10.97
CA ASP A 111 1.51 16.61 10.71
C ASP A 111 2.40 15.73 9.83
N GLU A 112 2.06 14.45 9.63
CA GLU A 112 2.78 13.58 8.69
C GLU A 112 2.20 13.59 7.26
N GLY A 113 1.18 14.42 7.00
CA GLY A 113 0.60 14.58 5.66
C GLY A 113 0.10 13.27 5.05
N ARG A 114 -0.46 12.38 5.89
CA ARG A 114 -0.80 11.00 5.54
C ARG A 114 -2.20 10.82 4.99
N VAL A 115 -3.06 11.83 5.10
CA VAL A 115 -4.45 11.76 4.66
C VAL A 115 -4.79 12.99 3.85
N ILE A 116 -5.48 12.79 2.75
CA ILE A 116 -6.19 13.84 2.04
C ILE A 116 -7.59 13.36 1.68
N VAL A 117 -8.57 14.23 1.92
CA VAL A 117 -9.97 13.98 1.64
C VAL A 117 -10.38 14.84 0.45
N THR A 118 -11.04 14.22 -0.53
CA THR A 118 -11.69 14.91 -1.65
C THR A 118 -13.14 14.46 -1.73
N CYS A 119 -14.07 15.41 -1.70
CA CYS A 119 -15.49 15.13 -1.90
C CYS A 119 -15.90 15.37 -3.35
N HIS A 120 -16.65 14.41 -3.88
CA HIS A 120 -17.20 14.44 -5.22
C HIS A 120 -18.73 14.42 -5.14
N SER A 121 -19.40 14.54 -6.27
CA SER A 121 -20.87 14.54 -6.33
C SER A 121 -21.49 13.25 -5.77
N ALA A 122 -20.90 12.07 -6.03
CA ALA A 122 -21.45 10.78 -5.63
C ALA A 122 -20.87 10.18 -4.34
N PHE A 123 -19.60 10.46 -4.01
CA PHE A 123 -18.89 9.84 -2.89
C PHE A 123 -17.78 10.74 -2.34
N VAL A 124 -17.20 10.36 -1.21
CA VAL A 124 -16.00 10.96 -0.63
C VAL A 124 -14.83 9.98 -0.76
N VAL A 125 -13.69 10.47 -1.24
CA VAL A 125 -12.43 9.72 -1.29
C VAL A 125 -11.55 10.13 -0.13
N VAL A 126 -11.03 9.15 0.60
CA VAL A 126 -10.06 9.33 1.68
C VAL A 126 -8.77 8.62 1.28
N ASN A 127 -7.86 9.37 0.67
CA ASN A 127 -6.56 8.88 0.25
C ASN A 127 -5.60 8.86 1.45
N THR A 128 -5.15 7.66 1.82
CA THR A 128 -4.48 7.40 3.09
C THR A 128 -3.15 6.67 2.90
N TYR A 129 -2.12 7.13 3.62
CA TYR A 129 -0.86 6.42 3.83
C TYR A 129 -0.68 6.11 5.31
N VAL A 130 -1.16 4.94 5.74
CA VAL A 130 -1.16 4.54 7.16
C VAL A 130 0.27 4.46 7.69
N VAL A 131 0.44 4.75 8.97
CA VAL A 131 1.73 4.71 9.65
C VAL A 131 2.29 3.28 9.65
N ASN A 132 3.54 3.13 9.20
CA ASN A 132 4.28 1.91 9.41
C ASN A 132 4.73 1.80 10.88
N GLY A 133 4.49 0.66 11.54
CA GLY A 133 4.78 0.47 12.96
C GLY A 133 6.27 0.40 13.31
N ARG A 134 7.19 0.33 12.31
CA ARG A 134 8.65 0.31 12.47
C ARG A 134 9.12 -0.73 13.50
N ASN A 135 8.72 -2.00 13.32
CA ASN A 135 9.04 -3.09 14.25
C ASN A 135 8.46 -2.84 15.65
N GLY A 136 7.20 -2.39 15.70
CA GLY A 136 6.47 -2.13 16.95
C GLY A 136 6.75 -0.79 17.63
N ARG A 137 7.86 -0.09 17.31
CA ARG A 137 8.23 1.19 17.95
C ARG A 137 7.21 2.31 17.78
N ARG A 138 6.44 2.26 16.71
CA ARG A 138 5.38 3.22 16.39
C ARG A 138 3.99 2.59 16.46
N MET A 139 3.84 1.41 17.06
CA MET A 139 2.55 0.71 17.08
C MET A 139 1.47 1.52 17.78
N ALA A 140 1.76 2.13 18.93
CA ALA A 140 0.80 2.99 19.63
C ALA A 140 0.32 4.17 18.75
N PHE A 141 1.26 4.84 18.06
CA PHE A 141 0.94 5.91 17.11
C PHE A 141 0.12 5.39 15.92
N LYS A 142 0.46 4.22 15.37
CA LYS A 142 -0.32 3.56 14.29
C LYS A 142 -1.74 3.27 14.75
N MET A 143 -1.94 2.72 15.94
CA MET A 143 -3.27 2.40 16.46
C MET A 143 -4.11 3.67 16.70
N ARG A 144 -3.53 4.73 17.26
CA ARG A 144 -4.20 6.04 17.39
C ARG A 144 -4.58 6.64 16.03
N PHE A 145 -3.69 6.55 15.06
CA PHE A 145 -3.95 6.98 13.69
C PHE A 145 -5.12 6.20 13.07
N MET A 146 -5.13 4.88 13.20
CA MET A 146 -6.21 4.05 12.64
C MET A 146 -7.54 4.28 13.34
N ALA A 147 -7.55 4.49 14.66
CA ALA A 147 -8.75 4.86 15.42
C ALA A 147 -9.31 6.22 14.96
N SER A 148 -8.44 7.23 14.80
CA SER A 148 -8.83 8.54 14.26
C SER A 148 -9.32 8.44 12.81
N LEU A 149 -8.72 7.57 11.99
CA LEU A 149 -9.20 7.27 10.65
C LEU A 149 -10.61 6.69 10.66
N LYS A 150 -10.89 5.70 11.51
CA LYS A 150 -12.25 5.15 11.67
C LYS A 150 -13.26 6.24 12.04
N THR A 151 -12.94 7.08 13.04
CA THR A 151 -13.79 8.19 13.46
C THR A 151 -14.03 9.18 12.32
N LEU A 152 -12.99 9.53 11.56
CA LEU A 152 -13.10 10.40 10.39
C LEU A 152 -14.07 9.83 9.35
N LEU A 153 -13.97 8.54 9.01
CA LEU A 153 -14.86 7.91 8.01
C LEU A 153 -16.34 7.97 8.44
N ILE A 154 -16.61 7.75 9.73
CA ILE A 154 -17.96 7.87 10.32
C ILE A 154 -18.47 9.31 10.17
N GLN A 155 -17.68 10.29 10.63
CA GLN A 155 -18.04 11.70 10.57
C GLN A 155 -18.29 12.18 9.13
N LEU A 156 -17.44 11.77 8.18
CA LEU A 156 -17.60 12.12 6.77
C LEU A 156 -18.90 11.54 6.20
N ARG A 157 -19.22 10.29 6.52
CA ARG A 157 -20.46 9.64 6.09
C ARG A 157 -21.68 10.40 6.64
N GLU A 158 -21.68 10.72 7.92
CA GLU A 158 -22.78 11.43 8.60
C GLU A 158 -22.96 12.85 8.07
N GLN A 159 -21.87 13.61 7.93
CA GLN A 159 -21.92 15.01 7.51
C GLN A 159 -22.29 15.19 6.04
N THR A 160 -21.88 14.26 5.18
CA THR A 160 -22.10 14.38 3.73
C THR A 160 -23.29 13.59 3.22
N GLY A 161 -23.72 12.55 3.95
CA GLY A 161 -24.70 11.58 3.47
C GLY A 161 -24.23 10.76 2.27
N LYS A 162 -22.93 10.78 1.95
CA LYS A 162 -22.35 10.13 0.76
C LYS A 162 -21.61 8.85 1.12
N ALA A 163 -21.53 7.94 0.16
CA ALA A 163 -20.69 6.76 0.25
C ALA A 163 -19.20 7.15 0.41
N ILE A 164 -18.46 6.32 1.14
CA ILE A 164 -17.04 6.53 1.41
C ILE A 164 -16.18 5.55 0.61
N ILE A 165 -15.07 6.04 0.06
CA ILE A 165 -14.01 5.23 -0.54
C ILE A 165 -12.73 5.50 0.26
N LEU A 166 -12.32 4.53 1.07
CA LEU A 166 -11.01 4.52 1.72
C LEU A 166 -10.02 3.82 0.80
N LEU A 167 -8.92 4.48 0.44
CA LEU A 167 -7.91 3.89 -0.41
C LEU A 167 -6.50 4.31 -0.02
N GLY A 168 -5.52 3.56 -0.53
CA GLY A 168 -4.11 3.84 -0.35
C GLY A 168 -3.33 2.69 0.25
N ASP A 169 -2.10 3.00 0.67
CA ASP A 169 -1.22 2.07 1.35
C ASP A 169 -1.56 2.06 2.85
N LEU A 170 -2.16 0.96 3.30
CA LEU A 170 -2.58 0.77 4.67
C LEU A 170 -1.47 0.19 5.56
N ASN A 171 -0.27 -0.06 5.03
CA ASN A 171 0.89 -0.59 5.75
C ASN A 171 0.51 -1.85 6.60
N GLN A 172 -0.43 -2.65 6.10
CA GLN A 172 -0.85 -3.89 6.74
C GLN A 172 -1.56 -4.84 5.78
N THR A 173 -1.45 -6.12 6.10
CA THR A 173 -2.25 -7.22 5.56
C THR A 173 -3.26 -7.65 6.62
N TYR A 174 -4.50 -7.95 6.24
CA TYR A 174 -5.51 -8.44 7.20
C TYR A 174 -5.88 -9.91 6.98
N ARG A 175 -5.46 -10.50 5.85
CA ARG A 175 -5.54 -11.93 5.57
C ARG A 175 -4.16 -12.54 5.38
N ALA A 176 -4.03 -13.84 5.65
CA ALA A 176 -2.79 -14.55 5.39
C ALA A 176 -2.49 -14.59 3.87
N GLU A 177 -3.53 -14.66 3.03
CA GLU A 177 -3.40 -14.70 1.57
C GLU A 177 -2.97 -13.35 0.96
N ASP A 178 -3.04 -12.26 1.73
CA ASP A 178 -2.50 -10.96 1.32
C ASP A 178 -0.96 -10.92 1.41
N ALA A 179 -0.31 -12.01 1.81
CA ALA A 179 1.14 -12.14 1.80
C ALA A 179 1.56 -13.48 1.20
N CYS A 180 2.72 -13.46 0.51
CA CYS A 180 3.40 -14.68 0.09
C CYS A 180 3.55 -15.62 1.29
N TRP A 181 3.27 -16.91 1.10
CA TRP A 181 3.30 -17.91 2.17
C TRP A 181 4.59 -17.87 3.02
N SER A 182 5.73 -17.56 2.40
CA SER A 182 7.03 -17.46 3.07
C SER A 182 7.16 -16.23 3.99
N LEU A 183 6.33 -15.20 3.76
CA LEU A 183 6.26 -13.97 4.57
C LEU A 183 5.23 -14.06 5.71
N ARG A 184 4.44 -15.14 5.78
CA ARG A 184 3.43 -15.33 6.84
C ARG A 184 4.08 -15.54 8.20
N ARG A 185 3.27 -15.39 9.24
CA ARG A 185 3.57 -15.90 10.58
C ARG A 185 2.86 -17.24 10.77
N LEU A 186 3.38 -18.09 11.64
CA LEU A 186 2.75 -19.32 12.06
C LEU A 186 2.20 -19.15 13.48
N SER A 187 0.90 -19.39 13.68
CA SER A 187 0.27 -19.37 15.01
C SER A 187 0.72 -20.59 15.83
N LEU A 188 1.40 -20.35 16.95
CA LEU A 188 1.78 -21.41 17.87
C LEU A 188 0.58 -21.99 18.64
N PRO A 189 -0.41 -21.18 19.08
CA PRO A 189 -1.64 -21.72 19.65
C PRO A 189 -2.41 -22.63 18.68
N ALA A 190 -2.52 -22.25 17.40
CA ALA A 190 -3.19 -23.09 16.41
C ALA A 190 -2.41 -24.39 16.14
N LEU A 191 -1.08 -24.32 16.06
CA LEU A 191 -0.24 -25.50 15.93
C LEU A 191 -0.35 -26.42 17.15
N ARG A 192 -0.44 -25.85 18.36
CA ARG A 192 -0.63 -26.60 19.61
C ARG A 192 -1.95 -27.33 19.61
N GLU A 193 -3.02 -26.67 19.17
CA GLU A 193 -4.33 -27.30 19.05
C GLU A 193 -4.33 -28.40 17.99
N LEU A 194 -3.68 -28.18 16.85
CA LEU A 194 -3.53 -29.19 15.80
C LEU A 194 -2.76 -30.42 16.31
N ALA A 195 -1.68 -30.22 17.07
CA ALA A 195 -0.92 -31.28 17.73
C ALA A 195 -1.77 -32.01 18.79
N ARG A 196 -2.54 -31.29 19.61
CA ARG A 196 -3.45 -31.88 20.61
C ARG A 196 -4.51 -32.77 19.96
N VAL A 197 -5.13 -32.31 18.88
CA VAL A 197 -6.12 -33.07 18.10
C VAL A 197 -5.48 -34.33 17.51
N SER A 198 -4.21 -34.24 17.07
CA SER A 198 -3.45 -35.38 16.53
C SER A 198 -3.14 -36.45 17.59
N GLN A 199 -2.90 -36.06 18.84
CA GLN A 199 -2.55 -36.97 19.94
C GLN A 199 -3.78 -37.65 20.56
N ALA A 200 -4.96 -37.02 20.48
CA ALA A 200 -6.22 -37.59 20.94
C ALA A 200 -6.78 -38.68 19.99
N ALA A 201 -6.07 -39.03 18.92
CA ALA A 201 -6.51 -39.95 17.88
C ALA A 201 -5.97 -41.39 18.09
N GLY A 202 -6.86 -42.37 18.29
CA GLY A 202 -6.54 -43.81 18.24
C GLY A 202 -6.38 -44.35 16.81
N GLU A 203 -6.21 -45.67 16.63
CA GLU A 203 -5.91 -46.29 15.33
C GLU A 203 -6.95 -46.03 14.23
N ASP A 204 -8.25 -46.10 14.54
CA ASP A 204 -9.36 -45.85 13.60
C ASP A 204 -9.41 -44.42 13.03
N LYS A 205 -8.59 -43.50 13.57
CA LYS A 205 -8.62 -42.07 13.22
C LYS A 205 -7.43 -41.58 12.41
N LYS A 206 -6.46 -42.45 12.07
CA LYS A 206 -5.43 -42.10 11.07
C LYS A 206 -6.06 -41.82 9.71
N GLU A 207 -7.11 -42.56 9.37
CA GLU A 207 -7.90 -42.35 8.17
C GLU A 207 -8.73 -41.05 8.26
N ALA A 208 -9.39 -40.80 9.39
CA ALA A 208 -10.08 -39.54 9.64
C ALA A 208 -9.16 -38.31 9.55
N TRP A 209 -7.94 -38.42 10.09
CA TRP A 209 -6.92 -37.38 9.94
C TRP A 209 -6.51 -37.19 8.49
N ALA A 210 -6.25 -38.27 7.75
CA ALA A 210 -5.90 -38.20 6.33
C ALA A 210 -7.02 -37.60 5.48
N GLN A 211 -8.29 -37.78 5.87
CA GLN A 211 -9.43 -37.13 5.22
C GLN A 211 -9.50 -35.63 5.56
N GLN A 212 -9.26 -35.26 6.81
CA GLN A 212 -9.34 -33.86 7.26
C GLN A 212 -8.12 -33.02 6.85
N PHE A 213 -6.93 -33.62 6.88
CA PHE A 213 -5.64 -32.98 6.63
C PHE A 213 -4.79 -33.81 5.64
N PRO A 214 -5.27 -34.02 4.40
CA PRO A 214 -4.61 -34.91 3.42
C PRO A 214 -3.17 -34.51 3.08
N TRP A 215 -2.84 -33.23 3.27
CA TRP A 215 -1.53 -32.66 2.94
C TRP A 215 -0.60 -32.49 4.14
N LEU A 216 -1.01 -32.97 5.32
CA LEU A 216 -0.22 -32.88 6.54
C LEU A 216 -0.26 -34.22 7.30
N PRO A 217 0.49 -35.25 6.85
CA PRO A 217 0.52 -36.54 7.51
C PRO A 217 0.93 -36.44 8.99
N LEU A 218 0.36 -37.29 9.85
CA LEU A 218 0.67 -37.30 11.29
C LEU A 218 2.18 -37.33 11.61
N PRO A 219 3.01 -38.19 10.98
CA PRO A 219 4.45 -38.17 11.24
C PRO A 219 5.11 -36.85 10.84
N THR A 220 4.61 -36.20 9.79
CA THR A 220 5.09 -34.89 9.34
C THR A 220 4.73 -33.81 10.35
N LEU A 221 3.48 -33.77 10.84
CA LEU A 221 3.08 -32.82 11.89
C LEU A 221 3.95 -32.98 13.14
N GLN A 222 4.16 -34.20 13.64
CA GLN A 222 4.98 -34.46 14.82
C GLN A 222 6.44 -34.00 14.64
N ARG A 223 7.04 -34.26 13.48
CA ARG A 223 8.38 -33.75 13.15
C ARG A 223 8.40 -32.22 13.13
N LEU A 224 7.42 -31.59 12.48
CA LEU A 224 7.36 -30.13 12.35
C LEU A 224 7.13 -29.45 13.69
N GLU A 225 6.27 -30.01 14.55
CA GLU A 225 6.06 -29.53 15.92
C GLU A 225 7.38 -29.50 16.69
N ALA A 226 8.10 -30.63 16.71
CA ALA A 226 9.39 -30.73 17.39
C ALA A 226 10.43 -29.77 16.78
N PHE A 227 10.50 -29.69 15.44
CA PHE A 227 11.38 -28.77 14.73
C PHE A 227 11.08 -27.32 15.10
N ILE A 228 9.81 -26.90 15.07
CA ILE A 228 9.38 -25.54 15.34
C ILE A 228 9.68 -25.16 16.80
N ALA A 229 9.40 -26.05 17.75
CA ALA A 229 9.70 -25.80 19.16
C ALA A 229 11.22 -25.67 19.40
N GLU A 230 12.03 -26.51 18.74
CA GLU A 230 13.49 -26.41 18.77
C GLU A 230 13.97 -25.09 18.16
N GLN A 231 13.48 -24.71 16.98
CA GLN A 231 13.86 -23.47 16.32
C GLN A 231 13.49 -22.25 17.15
N ALA A 232 12.27 -22.18 17.69
CA ALA A 232 11.85 -21.10 18.58
C ALA A 232 12.77 -20.99 19.81
N SER A 233 13.16 -22.13 20.40
CA SER A 233 14.08 -22.15 21.54
C SER A 233 15.45 -21.58 21.20
N LEU A 234 16.01 -21.95 20.04
CA LEU A 234 17.29 -21.43 19.56
C LEU A 234 17.21 -19.93 19.25
N MET A 235 16.05 -19.45 18.79
CA MET A 235 15.80 -18.04 18.53
C MET A 235 15.74 -17.23 19.84
N ILE A 236 15.07 -17.73 20.88
CA ILE A 236 15.05 -17.12 22.22
C ILE A 236 16.48 -16.97 22.76
N LEU A 237 17.30 -18.01 22.63
CA LEU A 237 18.71 -17.97 23.04
C LEU A 237 19.52 -16.91 22.26
N ALA A 238 19.27 -16.79 20.96
CA ALA A 238 19.97 -15.82 20.11
C ALA A 238 19.55 -14.36 20.40
N GLU A 239 18.28 -14.09 20.69
CA GLU A 239 17.81 -12.75 21.08
C GLU A 239 18.38 -12.31 22.44
N ASP A 240 18.41 -13.22 23.41
CA ASP A 240 18.98 -12.97 24.74
C ASP A 240 20.51 -12.72 24.66
N ALA A 241 21.22 -13.40 23.73
CA ALA A 241 22.63 -13.12 23.44
C ALA A 241 22.85 -11.78 22.70
N ASN A 242 21.95 -11.41 21.78
CA ASN A 242 22.04 -10.19 20.98
C ASN A 242 21.50 -8.94 21.67
N ALA A 243 20.83 -9.06 22.83
CA ALA A 243 20.48 -7.92 23.68
C ALA A 243 21.71 -7.10 24.13
N GLY A 244 22.94 -7.62 23.93
CA GLY A 244 24.21 -6.90 24.09
C GLY A 244 24.78 -6.21 22.84
N LEU A 245 24.24 -6.40 21.63
CA LEU A 245 24.83 -5.89 20.37
C LEU A 245 23.75 -5.45 19.37
N SER A 246 23.39 -4.17 19.40
CA SER A 246 22.47 -3.53 18.43
C SER A 246 23.16 -3.29 17.08
N GLY A 247 22.82 -4.08 16.05
CA GLY A 247 23.25 -3.89 14.67
C GLY A 247 22.08 -3.95 13.68
N THR A 248 21.76 -2.80 13.07
CA THR A 248 20.69 -2.60 12.10
C THR A 248 21.01 -3.17 10.73
N ASN A 249 20.06 -3.85 10.08
CA ASN A 249 19.98 -3.84 8.61
C ASN A 249 18.52 -3.74 8.15
N LYS A 250 18.26 -2.70 7.33
CA LYS A 250 16.97 -2.31 6.77
C LYS A 250 16.80 -2.91 5.37
N ALA A 251 15.66 -3.55 5.10
CA ALA A 251 15.03 -3.61 3.77
C ALA A 251 13.59 -4.13 3.91
N VAL A 252 12.65 -3.33 3.40
CA VAL A 252 11.18 -3.46 3.33
C VAL A 252 10.45 -3.79 4.64
N SER A 253 9.69 -2.80 5.08
CA SER A 253 9.15 -2.64 6.43
C SER A 253 7.85 -3.42 6.61
N VAL A 254 7.97 -4.73 6.71
CA VAL A 254 6.94 -5.54 7.36
C VAL A 254 7.14 -5.38 8.86
N ASP A 255 6.09 -5.06 9.62
CA ASP A 255 6.14 -4.85 11.08
C ASP A 255 6.67 -6.05 11.91
N SER A 256 7.05 -7.15 11.25
CA SER A 256 7.56 -8.41 11.80
C SER A 256 9.02 -8.37 12.29
N GLY A 257 9.52 -7.22 12.76
CA GLY A 257 10.91 -7.09 13.24
C GLY A 257 11.21 -7.84 14.54
N ALA A 258 10.21 -8.45 15.17
CA ALA A 258 10.45 -9.42 16.23
C ALA A 258 10.48 -10.81 15.61
N LEU A 259 11.58 -11.53 15.81
CA LEU A 259 11.72 -12.91 15.36
C LEU A 259 10.67 -13.82 16.06
N LEU A 260 10.18 -13.34 17.20
CA LEU A 260 9.23 -13.91 18.13
C LEU A 260 8.17 -12.85 18.49
N ASP A 261 6.88 -13.14 18.34
CA ASP A 261 5.81 -12.22 18.77
C ASP A 261 5.33 -12.61 20.18
N VAL A 262 5.54 -11.72 21.15
CA VAL A 262 5.31 -11.95 22.59
C VAL A 262 4.21 -11.01 23.07
N VAL A 263 3.24 -11.53 23.83
CA VAL A 263 2.25 -10.69 24.51
C VAL A 263 2.95 -9.74 25.46
N LYS A 264 2.88 -8.44 25.17
CA LYS A 264 3.03 -7.40 26.18
C LYS A 264 1.62 -7.07 26.63
N ASP A 265 1.27 -7.41 27.87
CA ASP A 265 0.02 -6.95 28.46
C ASP A 265 -0.01 -5.42 28.36
N GLY A 266 -1.08 -4.89 27.77
CA GLY A 266 -1.28 -3.47 27.58
C GLY A 266 -1.48 -2.79 28.93
N ASP A 267 -0.61 -1.82 29.22
CA ASP A 267 -0.95 -0.50 29.76
C ASP A 267 0.37 0.27 29.94
N GLU A 268 0.70 1.12 28.96
CA GLU A 268 1.55 2.30 29.23
C GLU A 268 0.64 3.42 29.73
N ASP A 269 -0.03 3.18 30.86
CA ASP A 269 -0.48 4.23 31.76
C ASP A 269 0.08 3.91 33.14
N GLY A 270 0.69 4.91 33.77
CA GLY A 270 1.46 4.74 34.99
C GLY A 270 0.67 4.07 36.11
N GLY A 271 0.97 2.79 36.39
CA GLY A 271 0.31 2.04 37.45
C GLY A 271 0.68 0.56 37.52
N ASN A 272 1.92 0.26 37.92
CA ASN A 272 2.35 -0.97 38.63
C ASN A 272 1.68 -2.33 38.26
N GLY A 273 1.59 -2.70 36.97
CA GLY A 273 0.96 -3.96 36.51
C GLY A 273 1.73 -4.83 35.50
N SER A 274 2.85 -4.41 34.91
CA SER A 274 3.41 -5.03 33.68
C SER A 274 4.45 -6.16 33.85
N VAL A 275 4.39 -6.95 34.94
CA VAL A 275 5.50 -7.86 35.32
C VAL A 275 5.34 -9.30 34.77
N GLY A 276 4.14 -9.73 34.37
CA GLY A 276 3.82 -11.15 34.13
C GLY A 276 4.44 -11.81 32.87
N GLY A 277 4.15 -11.29 31.68
CA GLY A 277 4.56 -11.91 30.40
C GLY A 277 6.06 -11.90 30.14
N ASN A 278 6.74 -10.81 30.51
CA ASN A 278 8.20 -10.69 30.36
C ASN A 278 8.94 -11.63 31.33
N LEU A 279 8.39 -11.83 32.53
CA LEU A 279 8.95 -12.76 33.51
C LEU A 279 8.83 -14.22 33.04
N ALA A 280 7.68 -14.61 32.48
CA ALA A 280 7.47 -15.98 31.99
C ALA A 280 8.43 -16.35 30.86
N LEU A 281 8.63 -15.45 29.88
CA LEU A 281 9.59 -15.66 28.81
C LEU A 281 11.03 -15.68 29.31
N THR A 282 11.37 -14.82 30.27
CA THR A 282 12.71 -14.80 30.90
C THR A 282 12.99 -16.12 31.64
N LEU A 283 12.02 -16.62 32.40
CA LEU A 283 12.14 -17.91 33.11
C LEU A 283 12.25 -19.07 32.12
N LEU A 284 11.51 -19.03 31.01
CA LEU A 284 11.64 -20.03 29.96
C LEU A 284 13.02 -19.98 29.30
N ALA A 285 13.55 -18.80 28.99
CA ALA A 285 14.89 -18.63 28.43
C ALA A 285 15.97 -19.21 29.35
N GLN A 286 15.87 -18.98 30.66
CA GLN A 286 16.77 -19.59 31.65
C GLN A 286 16.69 -21.13 31.63
N ARG A 287 15.47 -21.69 31.56
CA ARG A 287 15.27 -23.14 31.49
C ARG A 287 15.84 -23.74 30.21
N ILE A 288 15.64 -23.05 29.08
CA ILE A 288 16.20 -23.44 27.77
C ILE A 288 17.73 -23.47 27.85
N ARG A 289 18.37 -22.44 28.43
CA ARG A 289 19.84 -22.41 28.64
C ARG A 289 20.35 -23.58 29.46
N GLN A 290 19.67 -23.90 30.57
CA GLN A 290 20.05 -25.04 31.41
C GLN A 290 19.95 -26.36 30.65
N ARG A 291 18.90 -26.56 29.85
CA ARG A 291 18.72 -27.75 29.01
C ARG A 291 19.77 -27.82 27.89
N GLU A 292 20.12 -26.68 27.28
CA GLU A 292 21.18 -26.60 26.26
C GLU A 292 22.55 -27.00 26.84
N GLU A 293 22.89 -26.49 28.02
CA GLU A 293 24.12 -26.84 28.75
C GLU A 293 24.14 -28.33 29.13
N GLN A 294 23.00 -28.85 29.60
CA GLN A 294 22.86 -30.27 29.92
C GLN A 294 23.04 -31.16 28.68
N ARG A 295 22.50 -30.77 27.51
CA ARG A 295 22.72 -31.48 26.24
C ARG A 295 24.20 -31.51 25.87
N LYS A 296 24.90 -30.38 25.98
CA LYS A 296 26.35 -30.28 25.69
C LYS A 296 27.17 -31.24 26.57
N ARG A 297 26.79 -31.39 27.84
CA ARG A 297 27.45 -32.29 28.81
C ARG A 297 27.11 -33.77 28.62
N SER A 298 25.86 -34.08 28.28
CA SER A 298 25.35 -35.47 28.25
C SER A 298 25.31 -36.12 26.86
N ARG A 299 25.59 -35.37 25.79
CA ARG A 299 25.31 -35.77 24.39
C ARG A 299 23.85 -36.23 24.18
N GLY A 300 22.91 -35.78 25.03
CA GLY A 300 21.50 -36.14 24.96
C GLY A 300 20.71 -35.35 23.92
N ALA A 301 19.58 -35.90 23.47
CA ALA A 301 18.74 -35.37 22.38
C ALA A 301 17.30 -34.93 22.82
N GLY A 302 17.09 -34.58 24.09
CA GLY A 302 15.76 -34.16 24.59
C GLY A 302 15.43 -32.69 24.26
N PRO A 303 14.18 -32.29 23.93
CA PRO A 303 13.81 -30.96 23.41
C PRO A 303 14.22 -29.78 24.32
N LEU A 304 14.60 -28.64 23.75
CA LEU A 304 14.95 -27.42 24.52
C LEU A 304 13.75 -26.81 25.22
N ALA A 305 12.61 -26.75 24.52
CA ALA A 305 11.31 -26.45 25.07
C ALA A 305 10.24 -27.23 24.30
N THR A 306 9.09 -27.45 24.94
CA THR A 306 7.89 -27.93 24.25
C THR A 306 7.10 -26.77 23.65
N LEU A 307 6.24 -27.05 22.67
CA LEU A 307 5.32 -26.06 22.13
C LEU A 307 4.37 -25.49 23.20
N GLY A 308 3.98 -26.33 24.17
CA GLY A 308 3.21 -25.91 25.35
C GLY A 308 3.95 -24.87 26.17
N GLU A 309 5.19 -25.17 26.58
CA GLU A 309 6.04 -24.23 27.35
C GLU A 309 6.23 -22.89 26.63
N LEU A 310 6.40 -22.90 25.30
CA LEU A 310 6.52 -21.68 24.50
C LEU A 310 5.23 -20.84 24.52
N CYS A 311 4.08 -21.48 24.30
CA CYS A 311 2.78 -20.80 24.35
C CYS A 311 2.47 -20.24 25.74
N ASP A 312 2.75 -21.03 26.79
CA ASP A 312 2.49 -20.65 28.18
C ASP A 312 3.42 -19.50 28.64
N ALA A 313 4.59 -19.35 28.00
CA ALA A 313 5.47 -18.20 28.16
C ALA A 313 5.05 -16.97 27.34
N GLY A 314 3.92 -17.02 26.64
CA GLY A 314 3.34 -15.88 25.92
C GLY A 314 3.76 -15.75 24.45
N LEU A 315 4.48 -16.73 23.90
CA LEU A 315 4.87 -16.71 22.48
C LEU A 315 3.67 -17.08 21.59
N GLN A 316 3.22 -16.16 20.74
CA GLN A 316 2.02 -16.33 19.93
C GLN A 316 2.31 -16.84 18.52
N SER A 317 3.42 -16.41 17.94
CA SER A 317 3.72 -16.72 16.54
C SER A 317 5.20 -16.67 16.20
N LEU A 318 5.54 -17.28 15.05
CA LEU A 318 6.87 -17.28 14.46
C LEU A 318 6.82 -16.86 13.00
N SER A 319 7.81 -16.09 12.56
CA SER A 319 7.98 -15.80 11.13
C SER A 319 8.37 -17.06 10.35
N VAL A 320 7.64 -17.37 9.27
CA VAL A 320 7.93 -18.53 8.39
C VAL A 320 9.31 -18.38 7.74
N ASP A 321 9.66 -17.20 7.26
CA ASP A 321 10.99 -16.87 6.70
C ASP A 321 12.14 -17.23 7.65
N SER A 322 11.93 -17.09 8.97
CA SER A 322 12.92 -17.50 9.99
C SER A 322 13.06 -19.02 10.14
N LEU A 323 12.02 -19.80 9.82
CA LEU A 323 12.07 -21.26 9.75
C LEU A 323 12.74 -21.73 8.45
N LEU A 324 12.47 -21.06 7.33
CA LEU A 324 13.01 -21.43 6.02
C LEU A 324 14.53 -21.31 5.94
N ARG A 325 15.12 -20.31 6.61
CA ARG A 325 16.59 -20.14 6.70
C ARG A 325 17.33 -21.30 7.37
N ARG A 326 16.63 -22.14 8.13
CA ARG A 326 17.23 -23.14 9.03
C ARG A 326 16.90 -24.58 8.65
N GLN A 327 16.31 -24.81 7.48
CA GLN A 327 15.95 -26.14 6.99
C GLN A 327 16.25 -26.33 5.50
N PRO A 328 16.44 -27.58 5.04
CA PRO A 328 16.54 -27.88 3.61
C PRO A 328 15.27 -27.51 2.84
N LEU A 329 15.45 -27.05 1.59
CA LEU A 329 14.35 -26.64 0.69
C LEU A 329 13.31 -27.74 0.44
N THR A 330 13.70 -29.02 0.59
CA THR A 330 12.81 -30.19 0.43
C THR A 330 11.63 -30.18 1.41
N HIS A 331 11.74 -29.45 2.53
CA HIS A 331 10.68 -29.33 3.53
C HIS A 331 9.77 -28.12 3.33
N ASN A 332 10.06 -27.24 2.36
CA ASN A 332 9.26 -26.03 2.13
C ASN A 332 7.79 -26.35 1.84
N ARG A 333 7.51 -27.45 1.15
CA ARG A 333 6.14 -27.90 0.86
C ARG A 333 5.38 -28.31 2.13
N GLU A 334 6.07 -28.91 3.11
CA GLU A 334 5.50 -29.28 4.40
C GLU A 334 5.21 -28.04 5.26
N ILE A 335 6.12 -27.07 5.26
CA ILE A 335 5.93 -25.78 5.93
C ILE A 335 4.80 -24.99 5.28
N PHE A 336 4.74 -24.97 3.95
CA PHE A 336 3.64 -24.35 3.22
C PHE A 336 2.29 -24.96 3.63
N ALA A 337 2.20 -26.29 3.71
CA ALA A 337 0.99 -26.96 4.18
C ALA A 337 0.58 -26.49 5.59
N LEU A 338 1.53 -26.36 6.53
CA LEU A 338 1.26 -25.77 7.83
C LEU A 338 0.76 -24.32 7.74
N THR A 339 1.30 -23.49 6.85
CA THR A 339 0.83 -22.10 6.68
C THR A 339 -0.61 -22.03 6.18
N ARG A 340 -1.12 -23.05 5.49
CA ARG A 340 -2.53 -23.11 5.07
C ARG A 340 -3.50 -23.36 6.23
N TYR A 341 -3.03 -24.01 7.30
CA TYR A 341 -3.85 -24.32 8.47
C TYR A 341 -3.63 -23.36 9.65
N CYS A 342 -2.38 -22.91 9.85
CA CYS A 342 -1.95 -22.14 11.02
C CYS A 342 -1.34 -20.77 10.63
N GLY A 343 -1.46 -20.37 9.36
CA GLY A 343 -0.87 -19.13 8.86
C GLY A 343 -1.60 -17.89 9.35
N LEU A 344 -0.83 -16.90 9.76
CA LEU A 344 -1.27 -15.57 10.12
C LEU A 344 -0.66 -14.54 9.14
N PRO A 345 -1.33 -13.39 8.95
CA PRO A 345 -0.72 -12.28 8.23
C PRO A 345 0.60 -11.84 8.91
N PRO A 346 1.57 -11.30 8.15
CA PRO A 346 2.84 -10.83 8.70
C PRO A 346 2.72 -9.73 9.79
N HIS A 347 1.62 -8.98 9.79
CA HIS A 347 1.41 -7.83 10.67
C HIS A 347 0.86 -8.23 12.03
N ALA A 348 1.07 -7.38 13.04
CA ALA A 348 0.67 -7.60 14.42
C ALA A 348 -0.84 -7.84 14.57
N ASP A 349 -1.22 -8.76 15.46
CA ASP A 349 -2.61 -9.21 15.62
C ASP A 349 -3.57 -8.07 15.95
N VAL A 350 -3.16 -7.14 16.81
CA VAL A 350 -3.96 -5.94 17.15
C VAL A 350 -4.33 -5.11 15.91
N SER A 351 -3.39 -4.95 14.98
CA SER A 351 -3.59 -4.20 13.73
C SER A 351 -4.52 -4.95 12.78
N VAL A 352 -4.31 -6.26 12.66
CA VAL A 352 -5.14 -7.17 11.85
C VAL A 352 -6.59 -7.18 12.33
N GLN A 353 -6.81 -7.33 13.64
CA GLN A 353 -8.16 -7.36 14.22
C GLN A 353 -8.85 -6.01 14.08
N PHE A 354 -8.13 -4.90 14.28
CA PHE A 354 -8.67 -3.57 14.02
C PHE A 354 -9.13 -3.43 12.57
N MET A 355 -8.34 -3.87 11.60
CA MET A 355 -8.70 -3.79 10.19
C MET A 355 -9.96 -4.62 9.88
N LYS A 356 -10.07 -5.83 10.43
CA LYS A 356 -11.28 -6.67 10.28
C LYS A 356 -12.52 -5.99 10.86
N GLY A 357 -12.43 -5.47 12.08
CA GLY A 357 -13.51 -4.72 12.72
C GLY A 357 -13.88 -3.45 11.94
N LEU A 358 -12.89 -2.72 11.41
CA LEU A 358 -13.13 -1.54 10.57
C LEU A 358 -13.98 -1.89 9.33
N LEU A 359 -13.65 -2.97 8.62
CA LEU A 359 -14.39 -3.41 7.44
C LEU A 359 -15.83 -3.79 7.79
N GLU A 360 -16.00 -4.58 8.85
CA GLU A 360 -17.31 -5.08 9.29
C GLU A 360 -18.21 -3.95 9.80
N GLU A 361 -17.73 -3.15 10.74
CA GLU A 361 -18.51 -2.10 11.40
C GLU A 361 -18.88 -0.97 10.43
N LEU A 362 -18.00 -0.62 9.49
CA LEU A 362 -18.28 0.41 8.50
C LEU A 362 -18.90 -0.13 7.21
N ARG A 363 -19.13 -1.44 7.09
CA ARG A 363 -19.60 -2.10 5.86
C ARG A 363 -18.76 -1.72 4.63
N LEU A 364 -17.44 -1.74 4.81
CA LEU A 364 -16.51 -1.50 3.71
C LEU A 364 -16.15 -2.82 3.04
N CYS A 365 -16.27 -2.83 1.72
CA CYS A 365 -15.96 -3.98 0.88
C CYS A 365 -14.61 -3.78 0.19
N ASP A 366 -13.76 -4.79 0.28
CA ASP A 366 -12.51 -4.86 -0.47
C ASP A 366 -12.81 -5.18 -1.94
N THR A 367 -12.50 -4.25 -2.85
CA THR A 367 -12.82 -4.37 -4.28
C THR A 367 -12.19 -5.59 -4.96
N PHE A 368 -11.11 -6.15 -4.43
CA PHE A 368 -10.51 -7.38 -4.97
C PHE A 368 -11.29 -8.64 -4.60
N LEU A 369 -12.07 -8.58 -3.52
CA LEU A 369 -12.79 -9.73 -2.98
C LEU A 369 -14.25 -9.77 -3.45
N VAL A 370 -14.72 -8.70 -4.10
CA VAL A 370 -16.07 -8.66 -4.66
C VAL A 370 -16.16 -9.58 -5.88
N THR A 371 -17.01 -10.60 -5.77
CA THR A 371 -17.38 -11.50 -6.86
C THR A 371 -18.78 -11.13 -7.39
N SER A 372 -19.05 -11.34 -8.68
CA SER A 372 -20.36 -11.01 -9.26
C SER A 372 -21.34 -12.19 -9.15
N PRO A 373 -22.57 -11.96 -8.66
CA PRO A 373 -23.67 -12.92 -8.75
C PRO A 373 -24.11 -13.24 -10.21
N ARG A 374 -23.90 -12.32 -11.15
CA ARG A 374 -24.23 -12.56 -12.58
C ARG A 374 -23.28 -13.56 -13.24
N ALA A 375 -22.04 -13.65 -12.77
CA ALA A 375 -21.09 -14.68 -13.22
C ALA A 375 -21.52 -16.09 -12.76
N THR A 376 -22.25 -16.19 -11.65
CA THR A 376 -22.75 -17.44 -11.06
C THR A 376 -23.97 -18.01 -11.78
N GLN A 377 -24.67 -17.20 -12.58
CA GLN A 377 -25.91 -17.61 -13.26
C GLN A 377 -25.68 -18.04 -14.73
N GLU A 378 -24.53 -17.69 -15.33
CA GLU A 378 -24.19 -18.02 -16.72
C GLU A 378 -23.10 -19.09 -16.89
N ARG A 379 -22.49 -19.63 -15.80
CA ARG A 379 -21.36 -20.57 -15.89
C ARG A 379 -21.50 -21.78 -14.98
N GLY A 380 -21.12 -22.95 -15.51
CA GLY A 380 -21.15 -24.23 -14.79
C GLY A 380 -20.16 -24.32 -13.63
N ARG A 381 -20.46 -25.21 -12.68
CA ARG A 381 -19.80 -25.41 -11.37
C ARG A 381 -18.29 -25.74 -11.39
N GLU A 382 -17.68 -26.00 -12.54
CA GLU A 382 -16.25 -26.35 -12.64
C GLU A 382 -15.33 -25.16 -12.97
N GLU A 383 -15.83 -24.09 -13.61
CA GLU A 383 -15.06 -22.86 -13.84
C GLU A 383 -15.03 -21.91 -12.62
N GLU A 384 -15.92 -22.12 -11.65
CA GLU A 384 -16.09 -21.27 -10.46
C GLU A 384 -14.80 -21.14 -9.61
N ALA A 385 -13.90 -22.14 -9.65
CA ALA A 385 -12.65 -22.08 -8.91
C ALA A 385 -11.56 -21.21 -9.58
N GLN A 386 -11.69 -20.86 -10.87
CA GLN A 386 -10.60 -20.28 -11.66
C GLN A 386 -10.56 -18.74 -11.71
N THR A 387 -11.53 -18.05 -11.11
CA THR A 387 -11.67 -16.59 -11.21
C THR A 387 -11.34 -15.84 -9.91
N ALA A 388 -10.95 -16.54 -8.84
CA ALA A 388 -10.34 -15.89 -7.68
C ALA A 388 -9.01 -15.27 -8.11
N MET A 389 -8.74 -14.01 -7.76
CA MET A 389 -7.47 -13.34 -8.04
C MET A 389 -6.30 -14.12 -7.41
N LEU A 390 -5.66 -14.99 -8.20
CA LEU A 390 -4.64 -15.96 -7.80
C LEU A 390 -3.34 -15.35 -7.25
N CYS A 391 -3.17 -14.03 -7.35
CA CYS A 391 -2.03 -13.31 -6.77
C CYS A 391 -2.40 -11.83 -6.58
N PRO A 392 -2.57 -11.37 -5.32
CA PRO A 392 -3.09 -10.03 -5.06
C PRO A 392 -2.01 -9.04 -4.58
N TYR A 393 -0.74 -9.42 -4.58
CA TYR A 393 0.36 -8.61 -4.02
C TYR A 393 0.56 -7.30 -4.77
N THR A 394 0.87 -6.25 -4.02
CA THR A 394 1.03 -4.88 -4.52
C THR A 394 2.40 -4.30 -4.24
N CYS A 395 3.18 -4.86 -3.31
CA CYS A 395 4.49 -4.38 -2.88
C CYS A 395 5.51 -5.53 -2.77
N TRP A 396 6.74 -5.29 -3.26
CA TRP A 396 7.83 -6.27 -3.22
C TRP A 396 9.16 -5.64 -2.77
N ASP A 397 10.02 -6.45 -2.15
CA ASP A 397 11.39 -6.04 -1.86
C ASP A 397 12.25 -6.02 -3.14
N GLN A 398 12.35 -4.82 -3.71
CA GLN A 398 13.10 -4.56 -4.91
C GLN A 398 14.61 -4.79 -4.74
N SER A 399 15.16 -4.55 -3.53
CA SER A 399 16.59 -4.74 -3.26
C SER A 399 17.04 -6.20 -3.36
N ARG A 400 16.07 -7.13 -3.21
CA ARG A 400 16.27 -8.58 -3.32
C ARG A 400 15.63 -9.16 -4.58
N ASN A 401 15.19 -8.32 -5.53
CA ASN A 401 14.44 -8.74 -6.72
C ASN A 401 13.22 -9.63 -6.40
N ARG A 402 12.56 -9.46 -5.24
CA ARG A 402 11.46 -10.35 -4.82
C ARG A 402 10.26 -10.33 -5.75
N ARG A 403 10.09 -9.25 -6.52
CA ARG A 403 9.10 -9.14 -7.60
C ARG A 403 9.23 -10.25 -8.64
N GLN A 404 10.46 -10.68 -8.95
CA GLN A 404 10.74 -11.72 -9.94
C GLN A 404 10.32 -13.12 -9.48
N ARG A 405 10.12 -13.30 -8.18
CA ARG A 405 9.59 -14.53 -7.56
C ARG A 405 8.18 -14.36 -7.04
N ASN A 406 7.60 -13.18 -7.23
CA ASN A 406 6.32 -12.79 -6.67
C ASN A 406 6.23 -12.98 -5.14
N GLU A 407 7.35 -12.77 -4.43
CA GLU A 407 7.41 -12.83 -2.98
C GLU A 407 7.03 -11.48 -2.37
N GLY A 408 5.74 -11.14 -2.42
CA GLY A 408 5.22 -9.82 -2.06
C GLY A 408 4.17 -9.81 -0.96
N THR A 409 3.71 -8.60 -0.64
CA THR A 409 2.55 -8.34 0.22
C THR A 409 1.57 -7.43 -0.48
N ARG A 410 0.29 -7.57 -0.14
CA ARG A 410 -0.77 -6.67 -0.54
C ARG A 410 -1.03 -5.70 0.60
N ILE A 411 -0.64 -4.46 0.41
CA ILE A 411 -0.84 -3.39 1.39
C ILE A 411 -1.54 -2.17 0.82
N ASP A 412 -1.75 -2.16 -0.50
CA ASP A 412 -2.51 -1.14 -1.21
C ASP A 412 -3.94 -1.63 -1.45
N TYR A 413 -4.93 -0.85 -1.01
CA TYR A 413 -6.34 -1.23 -1.05
C TYR A 413 -7.20 -0.13 -1.66
N ILE A 414 -8.34 -0.53 -2.23
CA ILE A 414 -9.50 0.32 -2.41
C ILE A 414 -10.65 -0.37 -1.69
N LEU A 415 -11.11 0.25 -0.61
CA LEU A 415 -12.20 -0.20 0.24
C LEU A 415 -13.38 0.73 0.01
N ILE A 416 -14.50 0.18 -0.43
CA ILE A 416 -15.68 0.94 -0.84
C ILE A 416 -16.84 0.68 0.11
N ASP A 417 -17.67 1.69 0.33
CA ASP A 417 -18.97 1.50 0.96
C ASP A 417 -19.80 0.46 0.18
N GLU A 418 -20.51 -0.41 0.90
CA GLU A 418 -21.40 -1.43 0.31
C GLU A 418 -22.41 -0.82 -0.68
N ALA A 419 -22.83 0.43 -0.47
CA ALA A 419 -23.72 1.17 -1.37
C ALA A 419 -23.16 1.33 -2.81
N LEU A 420 -21.83 1.24 -2.98
CA LEU A 420 -21.17 1.34 -4.29
C LEU A 420 -20.99 -0.01 -4.99
N LEU A 421 -21.26 -1.14 -4.31
CA LEU A 421 -21.10 -2.48 -4.88
C LEU A 421 -21.89 -2.70 -6.18
N PRO A 422 -23.16 -2.25 -6.33
CA PRO A 422 -23.92 -2.50 -7.55
C PRO A 422 -23.28 -1.86 -8.79
N ALA A 423 -22.49 -0.80 -8.61
CA ALA A 423 -21.77 -0.11 -9.67
C ALA A 423 -20.36 -0.67 -9.89
N LEU A 424 -19.77 -1.38 -8.93
CA LEU A 424 -18.41 -1.89 -9.06
C LEU A 424 -18.34 -2.96 -10.16
N VAL A 425 -17.49 -2.73 -11.15
CA VAL A 425 -17.11 -3.75 -12.12
C VAL A 425 -16.19 -4.75 -11.40
N PRO A 426 -16.53 -6.05 -11.35
CA PRO A 426 -15.71 -7.04 -10.67
C PRO A 426 -14.30 -7.13 -11.23
N CYS A 427 -13.39 -7.57 -10.36
CA CYS A 427 -12.00 -7.78 -10.69
C CYS A 427 -11.85 -8.87 -11.77
N ARG A 428 -11.04 -8.62 -12.81
CA ARG A 428 -10.77 -9.59 -13.89
C ARG A 428 -9.31 -9.54 -14.32
N MET A 429 -8.83 -10.62 -14.91
CA MET A 429 -7.51 -10.61 -15.57
C MET A 429 -7.50 -9.62 -16.74
N THR A 430 -6.40 -8.89 -16.86
CA THR A 430 -6.17 -7.90 -17.91
C THR A 430 -4.85 -8.18 -18.59
N GLU A 431 -4.65 -7.66 -19.80
CA GLU A 431 -3.36 -7.82 -20.49
C GLU A 431 -2.18 -7.23 -19.71
N ASN A 432 -2.39 -6.11 -19.00
CA ASN A 432 -1.42 -5.52 -18.07
C ASN A 432 -0.84 -6.57 -17.10
N ASN A 433 -1.68 -7.46 -16.57
CA ASN A 433 -1.30 -8.37 -15.50
C ASN A 433 -1.28 -9.86 -15.90
N ALA A 434 -1.75 -10.23 -17.09
CA ALA A 434 -1.62 -11.59 -17.63
C ALA A 434 -0.45 -11.73 -18.61
N GLY A 435 -0.03 -10.60 -19.20
CA GLY A 435 0.79 -10.56 -20.41
C GLY A 435 0.02 -11.07 -21.63
N PRO A 436 0.67 -11.12 -22.81
CA PRO A 436 0.10 -11.80 -23.97
C PRO A 436 -0.23 -13.25 -23.62
N PRO A 437 -1.28 -13.84 -24.25
CA PRO A 437 -1.56 -15.25 -24.09
C PRO A 437 -0.29 -16.04 -24.41
N MET A 438 -0.04 -17.10 -23.63
CA MET A 438 1.02 -18.03 -23.99
C MET A 438 0.82 -18.40 -25.47
N PRO A 439 1.86 -18.41 -26.32
CA PRO A 439 1.76 -19.23 -27.52
C PRO A 439 1.32 -20.61 -27.03
N SER A 440 0.45 -21.28 -27.77
CA SER A 440 0.04 -22.64 -27.47
C SER A 440 1.28 -23.55 -27.48
N VAL A 441 2.06 -23.49 -26.40
CA VAL A 441 2.94 -24.56 -25.99
C VAL A 441 1.94 -25.68 -25.79
N ASP A 442 2.00 -26.69 -26.65
CA ASP A 442 1.32 -27.96 -26.41
C ASP A 442 1.34 -28.18 -24.90
N GLU A 443 0.19 -28.16 -24.25
CA GLU A 443 0.10 -28.33 -22.78
C GLU A 443 0.88 -29.60 -22.36
N ALA A 444 1.07 -30.52 -23.32
CA ALA A 444 1.89 -31.72 -23.30
C ALA A 444 3.42 -31.56 -23.15
N LYS A 445 4.05 -30.40 -23.41
CA LYS A 445 5.53 -30.24 -23.33
C LYS A 445 6.04 -29.53 -22.08
N ALA A 446 5.24 -28.66 -21.47
CA ALA A 446 5.51 -28.19 -20.11
C ALA A 446 5.20 -29.30 -19.07
N SER A 447 4.29 -30.22 -19.40
CA SER A 447 4.01 -31.43 -18.63
C SER A 447 5.02 -32.57 -18.87
N SER A 448 5.98 -32.44 -19.80
CA SER A 448 6.94 -33.51 -20.11
C SER A 448 8.33 -33.33 -19.51
N ALA A 449 8.60 -32.20 -18.83
CA ALA A 449 9.82 -32.00 -18.03
C ALA A 449 9.56 -32.00 -16.51
N ALA A 450 8.29 -31.95 -16.10
CA ALA A 450 7.81 -32.26 -14.76
C ALA A 450 6.63 -33.22 -14.94
N GLY A 451 6.73 -34.46 -14.42
CA GLY A 451 5.67 -35.48 -14.55
C GLY A 451 4.39 -35.07 -13.83
N SER A 452 3.63 -34.15 -14.44
CA SER A 452 2.62 -33.35 -13.75
C SER A 452 1.24 -33.98 -13.93
N GLU A 453 0.80 -34.69 -12.89
CA GLU A 453 -0.56 -34.40 -12.38
C GLU A 453 -0.60 -32.89 -12.08
N ALA A 454 -1.67 -32.20 -12.47
CA ALA A 454 -1.85 -30.80 -12.09
C ALA A 454 -1.68 -30.69 -10.57
N ALA A 455 -0.85 -29.74 -10.11
CA ALA A 455 -0.65 -29.55 -8.68
C ALA A 455 -2.02 -29.43 -8.00
N PRO A 456 -2.30 -30.21 -6.92
CA PRO A 456 -3.58 -30.12 -6.23
C PRO A 456 -3.87 -28.67 -5.88
N ALA A 457 -5.14 -28.23 -5.96
CA ALA A 457 -5.55 -26.84 -5.67
C ALA A 457 -4.98 -26.30 -4.33
N PHE A 458 -4.70 -27.20 -3.38
CA PHE A 458 -4.02 -26.88 -2.13
C PHE A 458 -2.63 -26.26 -2.29
N PHE A 459 -1.81 -26.74 -3.23
CA PHE A 459 -0.45 -26.26 -3.50
C PHE A 459 -0.37 -25.25 -4.65
N ASP A 460 -1.50 -24.80 -5.18
CA ASP A 460 -1.54 -23.93 -6.35
C ASP A 460 -0.76 -22.63 -6.16
N GLU A 461 -0.84 -22.05 -4.96
CA GLU A 461 -0.09 -20.86 -4.52
C GLU A 461 1.43 -21.11 -4.38
N PHE A 462 1.84 -22.35 -4.12
CA PHE A 462 3.23 -22.72 -3.84
C PHE A 462 4.02 -23.01 -5.11
N ASP A 463 3.56 -23.98 -5.91
CA ASP A 463 4.23 -24.45 -7.12
C ASP A 463 3.28 -24.72 -8.29
N GLY A 464 2.00 -24.35 -8.17
CA GLY A 464 1.00 -24.53 -9.22
C GLY A 464 0.77 -23.31 -10.12
N ARG A 465 -0.42 -23.25 -10.71
CA ARG A 465 -0.86 -22.24 -11.67
C ARG A 465 -0.88 -20.85 -11.05
N SER A 466 -1.35 -20.69 -9.80
CA SER A 466 -1.31 -19.40 -9.11
C SER A 466 0.10 -18.84 -8.97
N ALA A 467 1.07 -19.68 -8.60
CA ALA A 467 2.47 -19.26 -8.46
C ALA A 467 3.03 -18.75 -9.80
N ILE A 468 2.82 -19.51 -10.88
CA ILE A 468 3.27 -19.14 -12.23
C ILE A 468 2.59 -17.85 -12.70
N LEU A 469 1.28 -17.77 -12.56
CA LEU A 469 0.52 -16.57 -12.94
C LEU A 469 0.96 -15.37 -12.12
N GLY A 470 1.19 -15.51 -10.82
CA GLY A 470 1.68 -14.46 -9.95
C GLY A 470 3.01 -13.86 -10.42
N VAL A 471 3.99 -14.70 -10.77
CA VAL A 471 5.26 -14.24 -11.35
C VAL A 471 5.05 -13.52 -12.67
N ARG A 472 4.22 -14.07 -13.57
CA ARG A 472 3.88 -13.39 -14.82
C ARG A 472 3.23 -12.04 -14.57
N ARG A 473 2.31 -11.93 -13.61
CA ARG A 473 1.66 -10.66 -13.26
C ARG A 473 2.68 -9.66 -12.77
N ALA A 474 3.49 -10.03 -11.78
CA ALA A 474 4.48 -9.16 -11.16
C ALA A 474 5.57 -8.69 -12.13
N THR A 475 5.85 -9.45 -13.19
CA THR A 475 6.92 -9.16 -14.16
C THR A 475 6.41 -8.68 -15.52
N ALA A 476 5.10 -8.47 -15.67
CA ALA A 476 4.45 -8.26 -16.98
C ALA A 476 4.92 -9.29 -18.03
N ALA A 477 4.80 -10.57 -17.68
CA ALA A 477 5.25 -11.72 -18.46
C ALA A 477 6.73 -11.63 -18.90
N GLY A 478 7.59 -11.16 -17.99
CA GLY A 478 9.04 -11.03 -18.21
C GLY A 478 9.48 -9.71 -18.87
N LEU A 479 8.55 -8.80 -19.21
CA LEU A 479 8.88 -7.48 -19.74
C LEU A 479 9.58 -6.58 -18.71
N TYR A 480 9.41 -6.85 -17.41
CA TYR A 480 10.07 -6.13 -16.33
C TYR A 480 11.30 -6.89 -15.83
N PRO A 481 12.52 -6.51 -16.25
CA PRO A 481 13.72 -7.27 -15.96
C PRO A 481 14.15 -7.12 -14.49
N ALA A 482 14.92 -8.11 -14.02
CA ALA A 482 15.58 -8.07 -12.73
C ALA A 482 16.75 -7.07 -12.72
N ALA A 483 17.09 -6.53 -11.55
CA ALA A 483 18.34 -5.80 -11.37
C ALA A 483 19.53 -6.77 -11.27
N PRO A 484 20.67 -6.54 -11.96
CA PRO A 484 21.80 -7.48 -12.04
C PRO A 484 22.69 -7.62 -10.79
N PHE A 485 22.31 -7.03 -9.63
CA PHE A 485 23.09 -7.04 -8.37
C PHE A 485 24.56 -6.54 -8.45
N ASP A 486 24.95 -5.93 -9.57
CA ASP A 486 26.29 -5.37 -9.81
C ASP A 486 26.40 -3.86 -9.49
N GLY A 487 25.33 -3.27 -8.97
CA GLY A 487 25.23 -1.85 -8.66
C GLY A 487 24.78 -0.95 -9.82
N SER A 488 24.56 -1.49 -11.02
CA SER A 488 24.09 -0.72 -12.19
C SER A 488 22.63 -0.25 -12.11
N GLY A 489 21.86 -0.78 -11.15
CA GLY A 489 20.45 -0.43 -10.94
C GLY A 489 19.51 -1.22 -11.85
N LEU A 490 18.30 -0.70 -12.06
CA LEU A 490 17.32 -1.34 -12.93
C LEU A 490 17.62 -1.06 -14.41
N PRO A 491 17.50 -2.06 -15.32
CA PRO A 491 17.67 -1.84 -16.75
C PRO A 491 16.64 -0.83 -17.30
N PRO A 492 16.96 -0.10 -18.38
CA PRO A 492 15.98 0.76 -19.04
C PRO A 492 14.84 -0.08 -19.63
N LEU A 493 13.62 0.48 -19.62
CA LEU A 493 12.45 -0.18 -20.21
C LEU A 493 12.44 -0.03 -21.72
N ASN A 494 12.13 -1.12 -22.43
CA ASN A 494 11.78 -1.06 -23.84
C ASN A 494 10.36 -0.49 -24.03
N VAL A 495 9.99 -0.17 -25.27
CA VAL A 495 8.70 0.44 -25.60
C VAL A 495 7.52 -0.43 -25.13
N GLU A 496 7.59 -1.73 -25.34
CA GLU A 496 6.52 -2.65 -24.96
C GLU A 496 6.29 -2.69 -23.43
N ALA A 497 7.37 -2.71 -22.65
CA ALA A 497 7.32 -2.70 -21.19
C ALA A 497 6.73 -1.39 -20.64
N ARG A 498 6.92 -0.26 -21.32
CA ARG A 498 6.29 1.01 -20.95
C ARG A 498 4.78 1.01 -21.24
N GLU A 499 4.38 0.38 -22.33
CA GLU A 499 3.00 0.40 -22.83
C GLU A 499 2.08 -0.63 -22.15
N VAL A 500 2.62 -1.77 -21.73
CA VAL A 500 1.82 -2.89 -21.18
C VAL A 500 0.97 -2.48 -19.98
N GLN A 501 1.41 -1.48 -19.20
CA GLN A 501 0.69 -1.02 -18.01
C GLN A 501 -0.71 -0.45 -18.32
N PHE A 502 -0.96 0.01 -19.56
CA PHE A 502 -2.26 0.57 -19.94
C PHE A 502 -3.21 -0.47 -20.57
N ARG A 503 -2.70 -1.65 -20.96
CA ARG A 503 -3.48 -2.64 -21.70
C ARG A 503 -4.54 -3.29 -20.82
N GLY A 504 -5.80 -3.24 -21.26
CA GLY A 504 -6.95 -3.75 -20.51
C GLY A 504 -7.51 -2.80 -19.45
N LEU A 505 -7.04 -1.54 -19.40
CA LEU A 505 -7.78 -0.47 -18.72
C LEU A 505 -8.96 0.00 -19.59
N PRO A 506 -10.09 0.43 -18.98
CA PRO A 506 -10.32 0.53 -17.55
C PRO A 506 -10.76 -0.82 -16.94
N SER A 507 -10.28 -1.15 -15.74
CA SER A 507 -10.61 -2.38 -15.05
C SER A 507 -10.39 -2.27 -13.54
N THR A 508 -11.13 -3.07 -12.77
CA THR A 508 -10.88 -3.28 -11.33
C THR A 508 -9.78 -4.32 -11.17
N GLY A 509 -8.86 -4.10 -10.22
CA GLY A 509 -7.75 -5.01 -9.93
C GLY A 509 -6.40 -4.31 -9.90
N LEU A 510 -5.35 -5.02 -10.32
CA LEU A 510 -3.99 -4.49 -10.33
C LEU A 510 -3.74 -3.58 -11.54
N PHE A 511 -3.12 -2.42 -11.29
CA PHE A 511 -2.44 -1.59 -12.27
C PHE A 511 -0.94 -1.84 -12.14
N VAL A 512 -0.47 -2.91 -12.78
CA VAL A 512 0.94 -3.32 -12.69
C VAL A 512 1.80 -2.31 -13.45
N THR A 513 2.57 -1.53 -12.69
CA THR A 513 3.53 -0.55 -13.20
C THR A 513 4.94 -1.17 -13.29
N PRO A 514 5.85 -0.60 -14.09
CA PRO A 514 7.25 -1.01 -14.09
C PRO A 514 7.95 -0.80 -12.73
N PRO A 515 8.92 -1.66 -12.34
CA PRO A 515 9.64 -1.53 -11.07
C PRO A 515 10.57 -0.29 -11.02
N GLN A 516 10.84 0.35 -12.15
CA GLN A 516 11.57 1.62 -12.26
C GLN A 516 10.77 2.77 -11.65
N TYR A 517 9.45 2.65 -11.56
CA TYR A 517 8.58 3.70 -11.07
C TYR A 517 8.36 3.63 -9.56
N SER A 518 8.19 2.40 -9.04
CA SER A 518 7.99 2.11 -7.62
C SER A 518 8.17 0.60 -7.36
N ASP A 519 8.51 0.26 -6.12
CA ASP A 519 8.42 -1.09 -5.56
C ASP A 519 6.97 -1.54 -5.30
N HIS A 520 6.02 -0.61 -5.38
CA HIS A 520 4.59 -0.88 -5.44
C HIS A 520 4.05 -0.84 -6.87
N CYS A 521 2.97 -1.58 -7.10
CA CYS A 521 2.06 -1.33 -8.22
C CYS A 521 0.76 -0.67 -7.76
N GLY A 522 0.04 -0.07 -8.70
CA GLY A 522 -1.25 0.53 -8.40
C GLY A 522 -2.37 -0.50 -8.26
N VAL A 523 -3.46 -0.07 -7.64
CA VAL A 523 -4.75 -0.78 -7.61
C VAL A 523 -5.84 0.09 -8.19
N CYS A 524 -6.81 -0.52 -8.85
CA CYS A 524 -7.89 0.14 -9.57
C CYS A 524 -9.27 -0.31 -9.11
N ALA A 525 -10.22 0.62 -9.12
CA ALA A 525 -11.65 0.33 -9.01
C ALA A 525 -12.38 1.00 -10.17
N CYS A 526 -12.99 0.18 -11.01
CA CYS A 526 -13.81 0.61 -12.14
C CYS A 526 -15.28 0.52 -11.74
N PHE A 527 -16.02 1.60 -11.99
CA PHE A 527 -17.45 1.69 -11.71
C PHE A 527 -18.24 1.95 -12.99
N ASP A 528 -19.26 1.14 -13.20
CA ASP A 528 -20.27 1.34 -14.23
C ASP A 528 -21.44 2.17 -13.68
N GLY A 529 -22.04 3.02 -14.52
CA GLY A 529 -23.18 3.86 -14.14
C GLY A 529 -22.90 5.03 -13.17
N ILE A 530 -21.69 5.20 -12.63
CA ILE A 530 -21.31 6.38 -11.84
C ILE A 530 -20.69 7.45 -12.76
N ALA A 531 -21.36 8.61 -12.84
CA ALA A 531 -20.86 9.80 -13.50
C ALA A 531 -20.75 10.96 -12.49
N LEU A 532 -19.56 11.55 -12.38
CA LEU A 532 -19.35 12.67 -11.45
C LEU A 532 -19.82 13.99 -12.06
N ALA A 533 -20.76 14.66 -11.41
CA ALA A 533 -21.16 16.01 -11.76
C ALA A 533 -20.03 17.04 -11.54
N VAL A 534 -19.88 17.95 -12.51
CA VAL A 534 -19.00 19.12 -12.40
C VAL A 534 -19.46 19.99 -11.24
N ARG A 535 -18.52 20.46 -10.41
CA ARG A 535 -18.82 21.36 -9.29
C ARG A 535 -19.45 22.67 -9.80
N PRO A 536 -20.38 23.26 -9.04
CA PRO A 536 -21.06 24.50 -9.45
C PRO A 536 -20.18 25.75 -9.33
N GLY A 537 -19.06 25.70 -8.60
CA GLY A 537 -18.24 26.87 -8.30
C GLY A 537 -16.74 26.59 -8.19
N LYS A 538 -16.05 27.35 -7.32
CA LYS A 538 -14.68 27.03 -6.94
C LYS A 538 -14.67 25.84 -5.96
N VAL A 539 -13.58 25.10 -5.92
CA VAL A 539 -13.39 24.08 -4.89
C VAL A 539 -13.33 24.76 -3.53
N GLU A 540 -14.06 24.21 -2.56
CA GLU A 540 -13.97 24.64 -1.16
C GLU A 540 -12.79 23.92 -0.49
N GLU A 541 -11.85 24.70 0.04
CA GLU A 541 -10.72 24.17 0.80
C GLU A 541 -10.94 24.40 2.28
N ARG A 542 -11.15 23.32 3.05
CA ARG A 542 -11.19 23.40 4.51
C ARG A 542 -9.80 23.72 5.07
N HIS A 543 -8.80 23.05 4.52
CA HIS A 543 -7.39 23.34 4.71
C HIS A 543 -6.69 23.43 3.34
N ARG A 544 -5.50 24.03 3.31
CA ARG A 544 -4.72 24.17 2.10
C ARG A 544 -4.38 22.79 1.53
N CYS A 545 -4.86 22.51 0.32
CA CYS A 545 -4.68 21.23 -0.38
C CYS A 545 -4.35 21.45 -1.86
N GLN A 546 -5.07 22.35 -2.51
CA GLN A 546 -5.03 22.50 -3.96
C GLN A 546 -3.74 23.18 -4.38
N TYR A 547 -3.02 22.55 -5.32
CA TYR A 547 -1.96 23.26 -6.03
C TYR A 547 -2.58 24.27 -6.98
N ARG A 548 -2.20 25.54 -6.83
CA ARG A 548 -2.55 26.61 -7.74
C ARG A 548 -1.28 27.15 -8.37
N PRO A 549 -1.14 27.10 -9.70
CA PRO A 549 0.00 27.71 -10.36
C PRO A 549 0.07 29.19 -9.98
N PRO A 550 1.27 29.74 -9.73
CA PRO A 550 1.44 31.16 -9.53
C PRO A 550 0.92 31.90 -10.78
N VAL A 551 -0.02 32.81 -10.57
CA VAL A 551 -0.58 33.62 -11.65
C VAL A 551 0.52 34.57 -12.12
N GLY A 552 1.16 34.28 -13.24
CA GLY A 552 2.18 35.17 -13.79
C GLY A 552 1.62 36.57 -14.05
N LEU A 553 2.45 37.61 -13.92
CA LEU A 553 2.08 39.01 -14.25
C LEU A 553 1.37 39.12 -15.61
N HIS A 554 1.73 38.26 -16.57
CA HIS A 554 1.11 38.22 -17.89
C HIS A 554 -0.40 37.89 -17.86
N ALA A 555 -0.85 37.01 -16.96
CA ALA A 555 -2.27 36.66 -16.79
C ALA A 555 -3.08 37.83 -16.19
N PHE A 556 -2.44 38.70 -15.40
CA PHE A 556 -3.02 39.96 -14.93
C PHE A 556 -3.28 40.94 -16.08
N PHE A 557 -2.36 41.01 -17.06
CA PHE A 557 -2.51 41.87 -18.24
C PHE A 557 -3.46 41.29 -19.31
N VAL A 558 -3.51 39.97 -19.48
CA VAL A 558 -4.47 39.31 -20.40
C VAL A 558 -5.91 39.47 -19.93
N LYS A 559 -6.16 39.47 -18.61
CA LYS A 559 -7.50 39.72 -18.06
C LYS A 559 -7.93 41.18 -18.21
N ARG A 560 -6.98 42.12 -18.24
CA ARG A 560 -7.23 43.55 -18.48
C ARG A 560 -7.45 43.86 -19.96
N ALA A 561 -6.79 43.13 -20.86
CA ALA A 561 -6.98 43.24 -22.31
C ALA A 561 -8.34 42.71 -22.81
N ARG A 562 -9.01 41.84 -22.03
CA ARG A 562 -10.38 41.35 -22.35
C ARG A 562 -11.50 42.17 -21.70
N GLY A 563 -11.16 43.23 -20.95
CA GLY A 563 -12.12 44.10 -20.25
C GLY A 563 -12.04 45.57 -20.66
N GLY A 564 -11.37 45.90 -21.77
CA GLY A 564 -11.32 47.24 -22.33
C GLY A 564 -11.93 47.25 -23.73
N ASP A 565 -13.04 47.96 -23.86
CA ASP A 565 -13.73 48.45 -25.06
C ASP A 565 -13.31 47.86 -26.42
N ALA A 566 -14.24 47.10 -26.99
CA ALA A 566 -14.29 46.83 -28.41
C ALA A 566 -14.67 48.13 -29.15
N ALA A 567 -13.66 48.94 -29.51
CA ALA A 567 -13.82 50.00 -30.49
C ALA A 567 -12.49 50.29 -31.20
N GLY A 568 -12.42 49.87 -32.47
CA GLY A 568 -11.59 50.49 -33.51
C GLY A 568 -10.06 50.37 -33.37
N LEU A 569 -9.44 49.56 -34.22
CA LEU A 569 -8.56 50.04 -35.30
C LEU A 569 -7.67 48.92 -35.85
N THR A 570 -7.71 48.86 -37.17
CA THR A 570 -6.98 48.09 -38.16
C THR A 570 -5.47 48.33 -38.18
N GLU A 571 -4.76 47.32 -38.70
CA GLU A 571 -3.49 47.39 -39.45
C GLU A 571 -2.27 48.05 -38.81
N ALA A 572 -1.26 47.23 -38.47
CA ALA A 572 0.04 47.22 -39.15
C ALA A 572 0.98 46.24 -38.45
N ALA A 573 1.24 45.10 -39.10
CA ALA A 573 2.33 44.20 -38.77
C ALA A 573 3.43 44.41 -39.80
N THR A 574 4.62 44.92 -39.43
CA THR A 574 5.91 44.62 -40.07
C THR A 574 7.11 45.28 -39.39
N ALA A 575 8.28 44.65 -39.58
CA ALA A 575 9.68 45.03 -39.27
C ALA A 575 10.17 44.70 -37.84
N VAL A 576 10.86 43.57 -37.59
CA VAL A 576 12.22 43.14 -38.01
C VAL A 576 13.35 43.89 -37.28
N SER A 577 13.94 43.14 -36.34
CA SER A 577 15.32 42.96 -35.90
C SER A 577 16.43 44.01 -36.08
N THR A 578 17.34 43.93 -35.09
CA THR A 578 18.79 44.21 -35.08
C THR A 578 19.26 45.67 -35.03
N ALA A 579 19.84 46.07 -33.89
CA ALA A 579 21.18 46.66 -33.84
C ALA A 579 21.76 46.61 -32.42
N THR A 580 23.02 46.18 -32.38
CA THR A 580 23.98 46.14 -31.27
C THR A 580 24.51 47.51 -30.86
N GLY A 581 24.95 47.65 -29.60
CA GLY A 581 26.09 48.51 -29.26
C GLY A 581 25.95 49.40 -28.03
N GLY A 582 26.85 49.20 -27.05
CA GLY A 582 27.62 50.30 -26.46
C GLY A 582 27.14 50.98 -25.18
N GLU A 583 27.88 50.69 -24.10
CA GLU A 583 28.40 51.63 -23.11
C GLU A 583 27.58 52.13 -21.90
N GLU A 584 28.16 51.82 -20.74
CA GLU A 584 28.36 52.60 -19.52
C GLU A 584 27.33 53.62 -19.03
N GLY A 585 26.99 53.48 -17.74
CA GLY A 585 26.87 54.65 -16.89
C GLY A 585 25.67 54.65 -15.93
N THR A 586 26.00 54.71 -14.64
CA THR A 586 25.23 55.34 -13.55
C THR A 586 23.96 54.65 -13.03
N LYS A 587 24.12 54.06 -11.84
CA LYS A 587 23.06 53.87 -10.82
C LYS A 587 22.31 55.17 -10.56
N PRO A 588 21.02 55.09 -10.18
CA PRO A 588 20.53 55.96 -9.12
C PRO A 588 19.94 55.21 -7.93
N GLN A 589 20.10 55.90 -6.81
CA GLN A 589 19.81 55.55 -5.43
C GLN A 589 18.34 55.23 -5.16
N VAL A 590 18.17 54.26 -4.27
CA VAL A 590 17.01 54.06 -3.41
C VAL A 590 16.71 55.35 -2.64
N ARG A 591 15.51 55.91 -2.81
CA ARG A 591 14.93 56.88 -1.88
C ARG A 591 13.68 56.30 -1.23
N ARG A 592 13.84 56.03 0.07
CA ARG A 592 12.80 55.91 1.10
C ARG A 592 11.85 57.10 1.03
N LEU A 593 10.55 56.83 1.07
CA LEU A 593 9.52 57.79 1.51
C LEU A 593 8.60 57.05 2.48
N GLU A 594 8.78 57.35 3.77
CA GLU A 594 7.84 57.08 4.85
C GLU A 594 7.02 58.36 5.11
N ALA A 595 5.69 58.23 5.23
CA ALA A 595 4.74 58.99 6.07
C ALA A 595 3.31 58.87 5.49
N LYS A 596 2.43 58.07 6.10
CA LYS A 596 1.33 58.41 7.05
C LYS A 596 0.04 58.89 6.35
N ARG A 597 -1.03 58.07 6.43
CA ARG A 597 -2.31 58.24 7.21
C ARG A 597 -3.23 59.29 6.58
N GLU A 598 -4.54 59.15 6.41
CA GLU A 598 -5.70 58.47 7.04
C GLU A 598 -6.74 58.31 5.89
N GLU A 599 -7.72 57.42 5.83
CA GLU A 599 -8.95 57.30 6.62
C GLU A 599 -9.90 56.34 5.85
N ALA A 600 -10.70 55.52 6.54
CA ALA A 600 -12.08 55.13 6.18
C ALA A 600 -12.48 53.82 6.87
N VAL A 601 -13.13 53.97 8.02
CA VAL A 601 -13.97 52.98 8.70
C VAL A 601 -15.42 53.38 8.46
N GLN A 602 -16.22 52.53 7.83
CA GLN A 602 -17.69 52.50 7.89
C GLN A 602 -18.10 51.02 7.74
N ALA A 603 -18.47 50.34 8.83
CA ALA A 603 -19.81 50.30 9.45
C ALA A 603 -20.84 49.64 8.51
N ILE A 604 -21.10 48.35 8.74
CA ILE A 604 -22.21 47.59 8.16
C ILE A 604 -23.30 47.55 9.22
N GLU A 605 -24.43 48.18 8.93
CA GLU A 605 -25.66 48.09 9.71
C GLU A 605 -26.37 46.76 9.45
N ILE A 606 -26.77 46.12 10.55
CA ILE A 606 -27.69 44.99 10.62
C ILE A 606 -29.09 45.58 10.76
N SER A 607 -30.04 45.13 9.93
CA SER A 607 -31.47 45.28 10.21
C SER A 607 -32.11 43.90 10.17
N ASP A 608 -32.38 43.37 11.36
CA ASP A 608 -33.52 42.51 11.63
C ASP A 608 -34.72 43.45 11.84
N ASP A 609 -35.85 43.16 11.20
CA ASP A 609 -37.10 43.19 11.94
C ASP A 609 -38.19 42.32 11.30
N SER A 610 -38.87 41.63 12.19
CA SER A 610 -39.96 40.69 12.00
C SER A 610 -41.32 41.36 11.74
N SER A 611 -42.11 40.80 10.82
CA SER A 611 -43.58 40.76 10.90
C SER A 611 -44.13 39.63 10.04
#